data_AF-A0A497IFP6-F1
#
_entry.id   AF-A0A497IFP6-F1
#
_cell.length_a   1.000
_cell.length_b   1.000
_cell.length_c   1.000
_cell.angle_alpha   90.00
_cell.angle_beta   90.00
_cell.angle_gamma   90.00
#
_symmetry.space_group_name_H-M   'P 1'
#
loop_
_entity.id
_entity.type
_entity.pdbx_description
1 polymer ?
#
loop_
_entity_poly.entity_id
_entity_poly.type
_entity_poly.pdbx_seq_one_letter_code
_entity_poly.pdbx_strand_id
1 'polypeptide(L)' 'MAEYETIKSEEYKYGNNFIEIARKKVEDAEFISLSKGYYTRTGDKRYKAGIGFPAEEEIKEFFIKTLKEI' A
#
# COMPACT_ATOMS: atom_id res chain seq x y z
N MET A 1 16.58 -13.89 4.30
CA MET A 1 15.24 -13.27 4.25
C MET A 1 15.50 -11.79 4.11
N ALA A 2 15.02 -11.16 3.03
CA ALA A 2 15.27 -9.74 2.82
C ALA A 2 14.41 -8.93 3.82
N GLU A 3 15.02 -7.99 4.53
CA GLU A 3 14.35 -7.17 5.53
C GLU A 3 13.65 -6.01 4.82
N TYR A 4 12.31 -5.96 4.91
CA TYR A 4 11.51 -4.90 4.32
C TYR A 4 11.34 -3.78 5.35
N GLU A 5 11.99 -2.64 5.15
CA GLU A 5 11.77 -1.44 5.93
C GLU A 5 10.59 -0.67 5.35
N THR A 6 9.61 -0.27 6.18
CA THR A 6 8.55 0.63 5.73
C THR A 6 8.99 2.07 5.95
N ILE A 7 9.26 2.79 4.86
CA ILE A 7 9.64 4.21 4.90
C ILE A 7 8.43 5.06 5.31
N LYS A 8 7.29 4.83 4.66
CA LYS A 8 6.05 5.57 4.92
C LYS A 8 4.84 4.74 4.55
N SER A 9 3.75 4.90 5.28
CA SER A 9 2.45 4.33 4.92
C SER A 9 1.32 5.31 5.22
N GLU A 10 0.37 5.42 4.31
CA GLU A 10 -0.88 6.16 4.49
C GLU A 10 -2.05 5.18 4.38
N GLU A 11 -2.97 5.27 5.33
CA GLU A 11 -4.17 4.43 5.38
C GLU A 11 -5.42 5.30 5.20
N TYR A 12 -6.35 4.82 4.37
CA TYR A 12 -7.68 5.39 4.26
C TYR A 12 -8.73 4.35 4.68
N LYS A 13 -9.46 4.67 5.76
CA LYS A 13 -10.53 3.82 6.30
C LYS A 13 -11.86 4.15 5.65
N TYR A 14 -12.66 3.11 5.36
CA TYR A 14 -14.04 3.23 4.87
C TYR A 14 -14.90 2.08 5.40
N GLY A 15 -15.90 2.40 6.22
CA GLY A 15 -16.66 1.41 6.97
C GLY A 15 -15.76 0.58 7.89
N ASN A 16 -15.83 -0.75 7.79
CA ASN A 16 -14.91 -1.66 8.47
C ASN A 16 -13.68 -2.04 7.62
N ASN A 17 -13.52 -1.49 6.43
CA ASN A 17 -12.41 -1.78 5.52
C ASN A 17 -11.38 -0.64 5.55
N PHE A 18 -10.20 -0.92 5.02
CA PHE A 18 -9.19 0.08 4.72
C PHE A 18 -8.49 -0.23 3.39
N ILE A 19 -7.96 0.83 2.78
CA ILE A 19 -6.86 0.73 1.81
C ILE A 19 -5.62 1.37 2.42
N GLU A 20 -4.45 0.84 2.09
CA GLU A 20 -3.16 1.33 2.56
C GLU A 20 -2.20 1.44 1.38
N ILE A 21 -1.53 2.57 1.27
CA ILE A 21 -0.42 2.78 0.34
C ILE A 21 0.84 2.93 1.18
N ALA A 22 1.82 2.05 0.99
CA ALA A 22 3.07 2.10 1.72
C ALA A 22 4.28 2.09 0.78
N ARG A 23 5.28 2.92 1.07
CA ARG A 23 6.61 2.89 0.45
C ARG A 23 7.52 2.07 1.34
N LYS A 24 8.12 1.02 0.78
CA LYS A 24 9.01 0.09 1.47
C LYS A 24 10.37 0.08 0.79
N LYS A 25 11.42 -0.23 1.55
CA LYS A 25 12.79 -0.42 1.07
C LYS A 25 13.25 -1.83 1.40
N VAL A 26 13.94 -2.45 0.47
CA VAL A 26 14.61 -3.74 0.63
C VAL A 26 15.99 -3.60 0.07
N GLU A 27 17.01 -3.77 0.90
CA GLU A 27 18.40 -3.51 0.53
C GLU A 27 18.53 -2.09 -0.06
N ASP A 28 18.79 -1.94 -1.36
CA ASP A 28 18.85 -0.64 -2.06
C ASP A 28 17.65 -0.36 -2.98
N ALA A 29 16.67 -1.26 -3.04
CA ALA A 29 15.49 -1.13 -3.89
C ALA A 29 14.27 -0.64 -3.11
N GLU A 30 13.51 0.28 -3.70
CA GLU A 30 12.27 0.77 -3.13
C GLU A 30 11.04 0.28 -3.88
N PHE A 31 9.97 0.04 -3.13
CA PHE A 31 8.71 -0.49 -3.63
C PHE A 31 7.53 0.28 -3.06
N ILE A 32 6.44 0.35 -3.82
CA ILE A 32 5.14 0.82 -3.36
C ILE A 32 4.23 -0.39 -3.23
N SER A 33 3.60 -0.56 -2.07
CA SER A 33 2.56 -1.56 -1.85
C SER A 33 1.21 -0.90 -1.69
N LEU A 34 0.23 -1.38 -2.47
CA LEU A 34 -1.19 -1.07 -2.34
C LEU A 34 -1.88 -2.26 -1.70
N SER A 35 -2.45 -2.06 -0.52
CA SER A 35 -3.08 -3.11 0.26
C SER A 35 -4.53 -2.78 0.58
N LYS A 36 -5.38 -3.81 0.64
CA LYS A 36 -6.75 -3.74 1.14
C LYS A 36 -6.88 -4.65 2.33
N GLY A 37 -7.55 -4.18 3.36
CA GLY A 37 -7.85 -4.98 4.55
C GLY A 37 -9.12 -4.53 5.24
N TYR A 38 -9.31 -5.06 6.45
CA TYR A 38 -10.47 -4.79 7.29
C TYR A 38 -10.13 -4.88 8.76
N TYR A 39 -10.98 -4.28 9.57
CA TYR A 39 -10.95 -4.35 11.02
C TYR A 39 -11.97 -5.40 11.50
N THR A 40 -11.54 -6.30 12.39
CA THR A 40 -12.43 -7.29 13.02
C THR A 40 -13.36 -6.61 14.03
N ARG A 41 -14.36 -7.35 14.54
CA ARG A 41 -15.25 -6.85 15.62
C ARG A 41 -14.48 -6.54 16.91
N THR A 42 -13.32 -7.17 17.11
CA THR A 42 -12.40 -6.93 18.23
C THR A 42 -11.44 -5.76 17.96
N GLY A 43 -11.47 -5.17 16.77
CA GLY A 43 -10.62 -4.04 16.38
C GLY A 43 -9.29 -4.43 15.73
N ASP A 44 -9.01 -5.72 15.55
CA ASP A 44 -7.76 -6.19 14.96
C ASP A 44 -7.71 -5.85 13.46
N LYS A 45 -6.57 -5.33 13.02
CA LYS A 45 -6.30 -5.03 11.61
C LYS A 45 -5.91 -6.32 10.87
N ARG A 46 -6.62 -6.65 9.79
CA ARG A 46 -6.30 -7.79 8.92
C ARG A 46 -6.16 -7.36 7.48
N TYR A 47 -5.05 -7.75 6.86
CA TYR A 47 -4.83 -7.59 5.43
C TYR A 47 -5.55 -8.70 4.66
N LYS A 48 -6.24 -8.33 3.58
CA LYS A 48 -7.00 -9.26 2.73
C LYS A 48 -6.29 -9.53 1.42
N ALA A 49 -5.79 -8.47 0.77
CA ALA A 49 -5.06 -8.56 -0.49
C ALA A 49 -4.10 -7.38 -0.59
N GLY A 50 -3.02 -7.55 -1.34
CA GLY A 50 -2.11 -6.47 -1.65
C GLY A 50 -1.27 -6.80 -2.87
N ILE A 51 -0.83 -5.74 -3.53
CA ILE A 51 0.05 -5.79 -4.69
C ILE A 51 1.22 -4.84 -4.44
N GLY A 52 2.39 -5.21 -4.94
CA GLY A 52 3.63 -4.45 -4.80
C GLY A 52 4.21 -4.12 -6.17
N PHE A 53 4.75 -2.91 -6.28
CA PHE A 53 5.37 -2.39 -7.51
C PHE A 53 6.72 -1.76 -7.17
N PRO A 54 7.68 -1.74 -8.11
CA PRO A 54 8.84 -0.85 -8.00
C PRO A 54 8.40 0.60 -7.76
N ALA A 55 9.15 1.36 -6.95
CA ALA A 55 8.83 2.76 -6.65
C ALA A 55 9.24 3.74 -7.77
N GLU A 56 9.08 3.33 -9.02
CA GLU A 56 9.41 4.09 -10.22
C GLU A 56 8.41 5.23 -10.47
N GLU A 57 8.88 6.31 -11.11
CA GLU A 57 8.06 7.49 -11.37
C GLU A 57 6.91 7.21 -12.33
N GLU A 58 7.16 6.45 -13.41
CA GLU A 58 6.16 6.09 -14.42
C GLU A 58 4.96 5.34 -13.82
N ILE A 59 5.22 4.41 -12.89
CA ILE A 59 4.17 3.66 -12.20
C ILE A 59 3.33 4.60 -11.32
N LYS A 60 3.97 5.54 -10.60
CA LYS A 60 3.26 6.53 -9.78
C LYS A 60 2.39 7.44 -10.63
N GLU A 61 2.92 7.94 -11.74
CA GLU A 61 2.18 8.81 -12.65
C GLU A 61 0.98 8.10 -13.26
N PHE A 62 1.14 6.83 -13.67
CA PHE A 62 0.03 6.00 -14.13
C PHE A 62 -1.08 5.92 -13.08
N PHE A 63 -0.77 5.56 -11.84
CA PHE A 63 -1.76 5.49 -10.77
C PHE A 63 -2.45 6.84 -10.51
N ILE A 64 -1.67 7.93 -10.39
CA ILE A 64 -2.20 9.27 -10.09
C ILE A 64 -3.14 9.73 -11.21
N LYS A 65 -2.77 9.52 -12.47
CA LYS A 65 -3.58 9.91 -13.61
C LYS A 65 -4.85 9.07 -13.71
N THR A 66 -4.71 7.75 -13.72
CA THR A 66 -5.86 6.84 -13.88
C THR A 66 -6.87 6.98 -12.73
N LEU A 67 -6.42 7.14 -11.48
CA LEU A 67 -7.33 7.33 -10.34
C LEU A 67 -8.03 8.70 -10.33
N LYS A 68 -7.52 9.71 -11.04
CA LYS A 68 -8.21 10.99 -11.20
C LYS A 68 -9.29 10.95 -12.28
N GLU A 69 -9.15 10.04 -13.24
CA GLU A 69 -10.04 9.93 -14.40
C GLU A 69 -11.22 8.96 -14.17
N ILE A 70 -11.06 7.98 -13.28
CA ILE A 70 -12.11 7.02 -12.89
C ILE A 70 -12.86 7.53 -11.66
#